data_AF-A0A7L5DRW5-F1
#
_entry.id   AF-A0A7L5DRW5-F1
#
_cell.length_a   1.000
_cell.length_b   1.000
_cell.length_c   1.000
_cell.angle_alpha   90.00
_cell.angle_beta   90.00
_cell.angle_gamma   90.00
#
_symmetry.space_group_name_H-M   'P 1'
#
loop_
_entity.id
_entity.type
_entity.pdbx_description
1 polymer ?
#
loop_
_entity_poly.entity_id
_entity_poly.type
_entity_poly.pdbx_seq_one_letter_code
_entity_poly.pdbx_strand_id
1 'polypeptide(L)'
;MYFAKHVTCLLLVGSLFGCATTDNPTTQPQRVYGPTVTMGSGSARTWFLGDTQGNPASIGLTLSKGALDNLPTTLPETAYMLALPDEATSKTPYKHVMIDWNPNGHEPDNIYTMPHFDFHFYTQPMTETMAIPAYTATTAAKFDNVPGSAYMHADYAKGPGAYP
;
A
#
# COMPACT_ATOMS: atom_id res chain seq x y z
N MET A 1 32.18 36.44 79.94
CA MET A 1 30.73 36.22 80.06
C MET A 1 30.04 36.81 78.84
N TYR A 2 29.57 35.98 77.90
CA TYR A 2 28.33 36.14 77.12
C TYR A 2 28.18 34.91 76.21
N PHE A 3 27.04 34.23 76.33
CA PHE A 3 26.63 33.07 75.55
C PHE A 3 26.11 33.50 74.17
N ALA A 4 26.36 32.72 73.11
CA ALA A 4 25.48 32.65 71.94
C ALA A 4 25.57 31.30 71.20
N LYS A 5 24.63 30.43 71.56
CA LYS A 5 23.77 29.53 70.76
C LYS A 5 24.28 28.97 69.43
N HIS A 6 24.42 27.64 69.41
CA HIS A 6 24.61 26.82 68.22
C HIS A 6 23.31 26.75 67.40
N VAL A 7 23.40 27.01 66.10
CA VAL A 7 22.33 26.70 65.14
C VAL A 7 22.85 25.58 64.24
N THR A 8 22.40 24.36 64.52
CA THR A 8 22.67 23.19 63.67
C THR A 8 21.77 23.25 62.46
N CYS A 9 22.33 23.51 61.28
CA CYS A 9 21.62 23.46 60.01
C CYS A 9 21.57 21.99 59.55
N LEU A 10 20.42 21.33 59.70
CA LEU A 10 20.18 20.00 59.17
C LEU A 10 19.96 20.10 57.65
N LEU A 11 20.97 19.72 56.86
CA LEU A 11 20.82 19.52 55.41
C LEU A 11 20.06 18.20 55.20
N LEU A 12 18.75 18.29 54.94
CA LEU A 12 17.95 17.18 54.47
C LEU A 12 18.30 16.93 52.99
N VAL A 13 19.12 15.92 52.71
CA VAL A 13 19.32 15.42 51.35
C VAL A 13 18.08 14.60 50.98
N GLY A 14 17.15 15.23 50.28
CA GLY A 14 16.00 14.54 49.70
C GLY A 14 16.46 13.68 48.53
N SER A 15 16.57 12.37 48.73
CA SER A 15 16.74 11.40 47.65
C SER A 15 15.46 11.38 46.81
N LEU A 16 15.48 12.05 45.67
CA LEU A 16 14.47 11.90 44.62
C LEU A 16 14.60 10.49 44.03
N PHE A 17 13.89 9.52 44.61
CA PHE A 17 13.54 8.30 43.90
C PHE A 17 12.53 8.65 42.81
N GLY A 18 13.03 9.10 41.67
CA GLY A 18 12.24 9.13 40.45
C GLY A 18 11.87 7.69 40.11
N CYS A 19 10.59 7.34 40.22
CA CYS A 19 10.05 6.18 39.54
C CYS A 19 10.28 6.39 38.05
N ALA A 20 11.33 5.78 37.50
CA ALA A 20 11.36 5.49 36.08
C ALA A 20 10.21 4.51 35.87
N THR A 21 9.07 5.00 35.37
CA THR A 21 8.17 4.12 34.65
C THR A 21 9.02 3.56 33.52
N THR A 22 9.25 2.25 33.53
CA THR A 22 9.72 1.54 32.35
C THR A 22 8.57 1.59 31.35
N ASP A 23 8.34 2.76 30.76
CA ASP A 23 7.66 2.86 29.49
C ASP A 23 8.59 2.13 28.54
N ASN A 24 8.41 0.82 28.40
CA ASN A 24 8.92 0.11 27.25
C ASN A 24 8.22 0.81 26.09
N PRO A 25 8.91 1.61 25.25
CA PRO A 25 8.29 2.05 24.03
C PRO A 25 7.98 0.74 23.29
N THR A 26 6.71 0.37 23.20
CA THR A 26 6.30 -0.71 22.32
C THR A 26 6.76 -0.27 20.94
N THR A 27 7.88 -0.83 20.48
CA THR A 27 8.48 -0.49 19.20
C THR A 27 7.42 -0.83 18.17
N GLN A 28 6.70 0.18 17.68
CA GLN A 28 5.69 -0.03 16.65
C GLN A 28 6.40 -0.72 15.48
N PRO A 29 5.89 -1.86 14.98
CA PRO A 29 6.57 -2.59 13.94
C PRO A 29 6.84 -1.64 12.77
N GLN A 30 8.11 -1.56 12.38
CA GLN A 30 8.53 -0.62 11.34
C GLN A 30 8.14 -1.20 9.98
N ARG A 31 7.58 -0.35 9.13
CA ARG A 31 7.26 -0.72 7.75
C ARG A 31 8.56 -0.94 6.98
N VAL A 32 8.66 -2.07 6.29
CA VAL A 32 9.66 -2.28 5.24
C VAL A 32 9.09 -1.76 3.94
N TYR A 33 9.83 -0.95 3.21
CA TYR A 33 9.31 -0.25 2.03
C TYR A 33 9.92 -0.79 0.74
N GLY A 34 9.08 -0.88 -0.29
CA GLY A 34 9.53 -1.15 -1.65
C GLY A 34 10.12 0.09 -2.32
N PRO A 35 10.54 -0.06 -3.60
CA PRO A 35 11.00 1.05 -4.43
C PRO A 35 9.95 2.16 -4.57
N THR A 36 10.43 3.40 -4.75
CA THR A 36 9.59 4.57 -5.02
C THR A 36 9.40 4.75 -6.53
N VAL A 37 8.16 5.00 -6.94
CA VAL A 37 7.77 5.34 -8.32
C VAL A 37 7.26 6.78 -8.35
N THR A 38 7.60 7.53 -9.40
CA THR A 38 7.03 8.87 -9.63
C THR A 38 5.57 8.76 -10.04
N MET A 39 4.70 9.54 -9.42
CA MET A 39 3.27 9.58 -9.71
C MET A 39 2.82 11.03 -9.58
N GLY A 40 2.17 11.57 -10.62
CA GLY A 40 1.84 12.99 -10.68
C GLY A 40 3.03 13.88 -10.39
N SER A 41 2.86 14.84 -9.47
CA SER A 41 3.92 15.74 -8.98
C SER A 41 4.64 15.20 -7.73
N GLY A 42 4.40 13.94 -7.39
CA GLY A 42 4.91 13.29 -6.20
C GLY A 42 5.37 11.87 -6.50
N SER A 43 4.98 10.96 -5.61
CA SER A 43 5.50 9.61 -5.61
C SER A 43 4.59 8.64 -4.88
N ALA A 44 4.70 7.37 -5.27
CA ALA A 44 4.03 6.25 -4.67
C ALA A 44 5.05 5.16 -4.34
N ARG A 45 4.83 4.42 -3.25
CA ARG A 45 5.61 3.22 -2.93
C ARG A 45 4.82 2.25 -2.09
N THR A 46 5.16 0.97 -2.17
CA THR A 46 4.54 -0.07 -1.34
C THR A 46 5.28 -0.26 -0.02
N TRP A 47 4.65 -1.00 0.90
CA TRP A 47 5.27 -1.41 2.16
C TRP A 47 4.70 -2.72 2.69
N PHE A 48 5.48 -3.35 3.55
CA PHE A 48 5.16 -4.54 4.35
C PHE A 48 5.19 -4.17 5.84
N LEU A 49 4.26 -4.72 6.60
CA LEU A 49 4.22 -4.64 8.05
C LEU A 49 4.05 -6.05 8.63
N GLY A 50 5.04 -6.48 9.42
CA GLY A 50 4.96 -7.73 10.18
C GLY A 50 4.34 -7.54 11.56
N ASP A 51 3.82 -8.61 12.15
CA ASP A 51 3.51 -8.66 13.58
C ASP A 51 4.78 -8.78 14.44
N THR A 52 4.62 -8.93 15.75
CA THR A 52 5.75 -9.08 16.69
C THR A 52 6.57 -10.36 16.47
N GLN A 53 6.05 -11.31 15.70
CA GLN A 53 6.71 -12.59 15.36
C GLN A 53 7.28 -12.53 13.93
N GLY A 54 7.09 -11.42 13.22
CA GLY A 54 7.52 -11.24 11.84
C GLY A 54 6.61 -11.92 10.81
N ASN A 55 5.43 -12.40 11.21
CA ASN A 55 4.40 -12.90 10.27
C ASN A 55 3.73 -11.73 9.55
N PRO A 56 3.21 -11.92 8.32
CA PRO A 56 2.53 -10.86 7.59
C PRO A 56 1.30 -10.35 8.35
N ALA A 57 1.35 -9.09 8.80
CA ALA A 57 0.20 -8.41 9.39
C ALA A 57 -0.52 -7.53 8.37
N SER A 58 0.22 -6.81 7.52
CA SER A 58 -0.34 -5.98 6.46
C SER A 58 0.66 -5.74 5.33
N ILE A 59 0.14 -5.50 4.12
CA ILE A 59 0.85 -4.83 3.03
C ILE A 59 0.04 -3.60 2.64
N GLY A 60 0.69 -2.63 2.01
CA GLY A 60 -0.03 -1.48 1.50
C GLY A 60 0.82 -0.57 0.66
N LEU A 61 0.31 0.63 0.42
CA LEU A 61 0.96 1.69 -0.34
C LEU A 61 0.94 3.00 0.43
N THR A 62 1.84 3.90 0.07
CA THR A 62 1.90 5.27 0.56
C THR A 62 2.06 6.19 -0.63
N LEU A 63 1.20 7.20 -0.69
CA LEU A 63 1.28 8.29 -1.66
C LEU A 63 1.84 9.53 -0.96
N SER A 64 2.77 10.23 -1.62
CA SER A 64 3.19 11.55 -1.14
C SER A 64 2.13 12.59 -1.45
N LYS A 65 2.21 13.76 -0.81
CA LYS A 65 1.19 14.83 -0.94
C LYS A 65 0.90 15.19 -2.40
N GLY A 66 1.94 15.27 -3.24
CA GLY A 66 1.82 15.65 -4.66
C GLY A 66 1.48 14.50 -5.61
N ALA A 67 1.28 13.28 -5.10
CA ALA A 67 1.08 12.10 -5.94
C ALA A 67 -0.21 12.17 -6.79
N LEU A 68 -1.19 12.97 -6.35
CA LEU A 68 -2.47 13.13 -7.02
C LEU A 68 -2.57 14.44 -7.81
N ASP A 69 -1.50 15.23 -7.83
CA ASP A 69 -1.43 16.49 -8.56
C ASP A 69 -0.81 16.25 -9.95
N ASN A 70 -1.35 16.89 -10.99
CA ASN A 70 -0.87 16.79 -12.38
C ASN A 70 -0.77 15.35 -12.91
N LEU A 71 -1.80 14.54 -12.63
CA LEU A 71 -1.90 13.19 -13.20
C LEU A 71 -2.17 13.24 -14.71
N PRO A 72 -1.61 12.30 -15.49
CA PRO A 72 -1.84 12.23 -16.93
C PRO A 72 -3.31 11.92 -17.23
N THR A 73 -3.80 12.43 -18.36
CA THR A 73 -5.18 12.21 -18.85
C THR A 73 -5.25 11.22 -20.01
N THR A 74 -4.11 10.69 -20.44
CA THR A 74 -3.99 9.79 -21.59
C THR A 74 -3.17 8.55 -21.23
N LEU A 75 -3.65 7.38 -21.64
CA LEU A 75 -2.94 6.11 -21.58
C LEU A 75 -1.63 6.16 -22.40
N PRO A 76 -0.60 5.36 -22.09
CA PRO A 76 -0.53 4.33 -21.03
C PRO A 76 0.02 4.86 -19.69
N GLU A 77 0.26 6.17 -19.55
CA GLU A 77 0.95 6.77 -18.38
C GLU A 77 0.12 6.73 -17.08
N THR A 78 -1.01 6.05 -17.08
CA THR A 78 -1.95 6.03 -15.95
C THR A 78 -1.83 4.76 -15.10
N ALA A 79 -1.13 3.72 -15.56
CA ALA A 79 -0.87 2.50 -14.81
C ALA A 79 0.53 2.52 -14.17
N TYR A 80 0.58 2.52 -12.84
CA TYR A 80 1.82 2.53 -12.06
C TYR A 80 2.08 1.15 -11.46
N MET A 81 3.12 0.45 -11.94
CA MET A 81 3.52 -0.85 -11.43
C MET A 81 4.52 -0.69 -10.27
N LEU A 82 4.12 -1.04 -9.05
CA LEU A 82 4.94 -0.91 -7.86
C LEU A 82 5.36 -2.29 -7.34
N ALA A 83 6.68 -2.54 -7.30
CA ALA A 83 7.21 -3.72 -6.66
C ALA A 83 6.89 -3.72 -5.15
N LEU A 84 6.51 -4.88 -4.61
CA LEU A 84 6.48 -5.11 -3.17
C LEU A 84 7.91 -5.35 -2.65
N PRO A 85 8.22 -5.01 -1.38
CA PRO A 85 9.49 -5.41 -0.78
C PRO A 85 9.60 -6.94 -0.68
N ASP A 86 10.83 -7.47 -0.68
CA ASP A 86 11.09 -8.92 -0.69
C ASP A 86 10.46 -9.65 0.51
N GLU A 87 10.34 -9.00 1.66
CA GLU A 87 9.65 -9.53 2.83
C GLU A 87 8.17 -9.78 2.58
N ALA A 88 7.51 -8.93 1.78
CA ALA A 88 6.13 -9.16 1.39
C ALA A 88 6.04 -10.31 0.38
N THR A 89 6.90 -10.35 -0.65
CA THR A 89 6.79 -11.34 -1.72
C THR A 89 7.19 -12.76 -1.28
N SER A 90 7.99 -12.87 -0.22
CA SER A 90 8.38 -14.14 0.41
C SER A 90 7.39 -14.65 1.45
N LYS A 91 6.57 -13.78 2.06
CA LYS A 91 5.64 -14.13 3.14
C LYS A 91 4.16 -14.04 2.75
N THR A 92 3.85 -13.50 1.58
CA THR A 92 2.48 -13.34 1.07
C THR A 92 2.37 -13.87 -0.36
N PRO A 93 1.17 -14.19 -0.84
CA PRO A 93 0.99 -14.60 -2.24
C PRO A 93 1.22 -13.43 -3.22
N TYR A 94 1.21 -12.19 -2.75
CA TYR A 94 1.30 -11.00 -3.60
C TYR A 94 2.73 -10.72 -4.07
N LYS A 95 2.86 -10.22 -5.30
CA LYS A 95 4.13 -9.98 -6.00
C LYS A 95 4.36 -8.51 -6.29
N HIS A 96 3.30 -7.77 -6.60
CA HIS A 96 3.36 -6.35 -6.88
C HIS A 96 1.96 -5.73 -6.74
N VAL A 97 1.93 -4.40 -6.76
CA VAL A 97 0.69 -3.61 -6.77
C VAL A 97 0.66 -2.77 -8.04
N MET A 98 -0.49 -2.68 -8.70
CA MET A 98 -0.75 -1.66 -9.71
C MET A 98 -1.69 -0.62 -9.11
N ILE A 99 -1.34 0.66 -9.31
CA ILE A 99 -2.30 1.75 -9.20
C ILE A 99 -2.68 2.10 -10.63
N ASP A 100 -3.94 1.89 -10.99
CA ASP A 100 -4.45 2.27 -12.30
C ASP A 100 -5.31 3.52 -12.16
N TRP A 101 -4.92 4.59 -12.82
CA TRP A 101 -5.66 5.84 -12.88
C TRP A 101 -6.53 5.85 -14.13
N ASN A 102 -7.84 5.93 -13.96
CA ASN A 102 -8.79 5.92 -15.07
C ASN A 102 -9.39 7.32 -15.25
N PRO A 103 -8.71 8.26 -15.95
CA PRO A 103 -9.12 9.67 -16.03
C PRO A 103 -10.46 9.90 -16.74
N ASN A 104 -10.91 8.94 -17.55
CA ASN A 104 -12.18 9.00 -18.28
C ASN A 104 -13.18 7.96 -17.77
N GLY A 105 -12.85 7.24 -16.69
CA GLY A 105 -13.54 6.02 -16.32
C GLY A 105 -13.36 4.89 -17.32
N HIS A 106 -14.07 3.79 -17.11
CA HIS A 106 -14.15 2.65 -18.03
C HIS A 106 -15.50 1.93 -17.90
N GLU A 107 -15.77 0.94 -18.75
CA GLU A 107 -16.98 0.12 -18.68
C GLU A 107 -17.09 -0.67 -17.36
N PRO A 108 -18.28 -1.08 -16.90
CA PRO A 108 -19.57 -0.98 -17.55
C PRO A 108 -20.12 0.44 -17.61
N ASP A 109 -20.89 0.71 -18.67
CA ASP A 109 -21.58 1.99 -18.83
C ASP A 109 -22.47 2.29 -17.61
N ASN A 110 -22.49 3.54 -17.18
CA ASN A 110 -23.15 4.05 -15.97
C ASN A 110 -22.63 3.49 -14.62
N ILE A 111 -21.58 2.67 -14.59
CA ILE A 111 -21.00 2.14 -13.34
C ILE A 111 -19.66 2.82 -13.02
N TYR A 112 -18.66 2.68 -13.89
CA TYR A 112 -17.31 3.19 -13.66
C TYR A 112 -16.96 4.36 -14.59
N THR A 113 -17.94 5.18 -14.96
CA THR A 113 -17.81 6.22 -15.99
C THR A 113 -17.23 7.55 -15.47
N MET A 114 -16.92 7.65 -14.18
CA MET A 114 -16.29 8.83 -13.58
C MET A 114 -14.80 8.58 -13.35
N PRO A 115 -13.94 9.61 -13.28
CA PRO A 115 -12.53 9.43 -13.00
C PRO A 115 -12.30 8.71 -11.66
N HIS A 116 -11.55 7.61 -11.65
CA HIS A 116 -11.31 6.78 -10.47
C HIS A 116 -9.95 6.09 -10.50
N PHE A 117 -9.60 5.45 -9.38
CA PHE A 117 -8.42 4.61 -9.26
C PHE A 117 -8.80 3.17 -8.95
N ASP A 118 -8.11 2.25 -9.59
CA ASP A 118 -8.16 0.83 -9.27
C ASP A 118 -6.84 0.41 -8.63
N PHE A 119 -6.94 -0.37 -7.56
CA PHE A 119 -5.79 -0.87 -6.82
C PHE A 119 -5.73 -2.38 -6.93
N HIS A 120 -4.81 -2.87 -7.75
CA HIS A 120 -4.69 -4.29 -8.05
C HIS A 120 -3.52 -4.87 -7.27
N PHE A 121 -3.80 -5.87 -6.45
CA PHE A 121 -2.78 -6.63 -5.74
C PHE A 121 -2.60 -7.98 -6.45
N TYR A 122 -1.51 -8.11 -7.20
CA TYR A 122 -1.28 -9.27 -8.03
C TYR A 122 -0.57 -10.38 -7.28
N THR A 123 -1.03 -11.61 -7.49
CA THR A 123 -0.31 -12.83 -7.13
C THR A 123 0.56 -13.36 -8.29
N GLN A 124 0.32 -12.86 -9.50
CA GLN A 124 1.08 -13.14 -10.72
C GLN A 124 2.39 -12.32 -10.76
N PRO A 125 3.48 -12.81 -11.40
CA PRO A 125 4.66 -12.01 -11.68
C PRO A 125 4.35 -10.74 -12.48
N MET A 126 5.01 -9.62 -12.14
CA MET A 126 4.83 -8.34 -12.82
C MET A 126 5.08 -8.43 -14.34
N THR A 127 6.08 -9.21 -14.73
CA THR A 127 6.43 -9.42 -16.14
C THR A 127 5.33 -10.14 -16.92
N GLU A 128 4.58 -11.04 -16.27
CA GLU A 128 3.45 -11.73 -16.90
C GLU A 128 2.25 -10.82 -17.01
N THR A 129 1.96 -9.99 -15.98
CA THR A 129 0.89 -8.99 -16.03
C THR A 129 1.13 -7.98 -17.16
N MET A 130 2.35 -7.48 -17.28
CA MET A 130 2.74 -6.56 -18.36
C MET A 130 2.77 -7.22 -19.75
N ALA A 131 2.78 -8.55 -19.83
CA ALA A 131 2.71 -9.28 -21.09
C ALA A 131 1.27 -9.54 -21.56
N ILE A 132 0.25 -9.20 -20.75
CA ILE A 132 -1.16 -9.28 -21.14
C ILE A 132 -1.38 -8.30 -22.31
N PRO A 133 -1.81 -8.78 -23.48
CA PRO A 133 -1.99 -7.92 -24.64
C PRO A 133 -3.24 -7.06 -24.49
N ALA A 134 -3.28 -5.91 -25.18
CA ALA A 134 -4.52 -5.15 -25.32
C ALA A 134 -5.64 -6.01 -25.94
N TYR A 135 -6.90 -5.74 -25.58
CA TYR A 135 -8.06 -6.35 -26.22
C TYR A 135 -8.25 -5.78 -27.62
N THR A 136 -8.00 -6.59 -28.64
CA THR A 136 -8.15 -6.22 -30.05
C THR A 136 -8.84 -7.36 -30.80
N ALA A 137 -9.26 -7.13 -32.04
CA ALA A 137 -9.85 -8.20 -32.86
C ALA A 137 -8.92 -9.44 -33.01
N THR A 138 -7.60 -9.26 -32.97
CA THR A 138 -6.64 -10.37 -33.09
C THR A 138 -6.35 -11.08 -31.77
N THR A 139 -6.60 -10.44 -30.62
CA THR A 139 -6.31 -10.97 -29.29
C THR A 139 -7.57 -11.36 -28.51
N ALA A 140 -8.77 -10.95 -28.96
CA ALA A 140 -10.06 -11.22 -28.31
C ALA A 140 -10.25 -12.70 -27.94
N ALA A 141 -9.91 -13.62 -28.84
CA ALA A 141 -10.03 -15.06 -28.57
C ALA A 141 -9.25 -15.55 -27.32
N LYS A 142 -8.19 -14.83 -26.89
CA LYS A 142 -7.45 -15.13 -25.66
C LYS A 142 -8.19 -14.71 -24.39
N PHE A 143 -9.07 -13.72 -24.48
CA PHE A 143 -9.91 -13.21 -23.39
C PHE A 143 -11.30 -13.85 -23.37
N ASP A 144 -11.70 -14.48 -24.47
CA ASP A 144 -13.05 -15.00 -24.68
C ASP A 144 -13.25 -16.44 -24.22
N ASN A 145 -12.23 -17.03 -23.57
CA ASN A 145 -12.30 -18.36 -22.98
C ASN A 145 -13.01 -18.32 -21.62
N VAL A 146 -14.34 -18.19 -21.64
CA VAL A 146 -15.18 -18.16 -20.44
C VAL A 146 -15.55 -19.56 -19.95
N PRO A 147 -15.84 -19.74 -18.64
CA PRO A 147 -16.38 -21.00 -18.13
C PRO A 147 -17.66 -21.43 -18.86
N GLY A 148 -17.95 -22.74 -18.87
CA GLY A 148 -19.21 -23.24 -19.41
C GLY A 148 -20.42 -22.63 -18.66
N SER A 149 -21.57 -22.53 -19.33
CA SER A 149 -22.77 -21.85 -18.80
C SER A 149 -23.26 -22.40 -17.45
N ALA A 150 -23.02 -23.69 -17.17
CA ALA A 150 -23.33 -24.30 -15.87
C ALA A 150 -22.51 -23.72 -14.69
N TYR A 151 -21.42 -23.02 -14.98
CA TYR A 151 -20.54 -22.37 -14.00
C TYR A 151 -20.67 -20.84 -13.99
N MET A 152 -21.60 -20.28 -14.76
CA MET A 152 -21.87 -18.84 -14.81
C MET A 152 -23.28 -18.57 -14.30
N HIS A 153 -23.45 -17.44 -13.60
CA HIS A 153 -24.78 -16.98 -13.21
C HIS A 153 -25.59 -16.63 -14.47
N ALA A 154 -26.92 -16.81 -14.43
CA ALA A 154 -27.79 -16.53 -15.58
C ALA A 154 -27.69 -15.07 -16.06
N ASP A 155 -27.41 -14.15 -15.13
CA ASP A 155 -27.27 -12.72 -15.40
C ASP A 155 -25.81 -12.28 -15.64
N TYR A 156 -24.87 -13.22 -15.81
CA TYR A 156 -23.49 -12.88 -16.16
C TYR A 156 -23.46 -12.24 -17.55
N ALA A 157 -23.13 -10.94 -17.59
CA ALA A 157 -22.87 -10.22 -18.82
C ALA A 157 -21.37 -9.96 -18.94
N LYS A 158 -20.77 -10.45 -20.02
CA LYS A 158 -19.37 -10.19 -20.31
C LYS A 158 -19.19 -8.79 -20.90
N GLY A 159 -18.37 -7.97 -20.27
CA GLY A 159 -17.95 -6.68 -20.82
C GLY A 159 -16.95 -6.82 -21.98
N PRO A 160 -16.86 -5.84 -22.88
CA PRO A 160 -15.76 -5.78 -23.84
C PRO A 160 -14.49 -5.40 -23.09
N GLY A 161 -13.48 -6.27 -23.00
CA GLY A 161 -12.23 -5.85 -22.37
C GLY A 161 -11.23 -6.95 -22.02
N ALA A 162 -9.99 -6.50 -21.93
CA ALA A 162 -8.89 -7.15 -21.25
C ALA A 162 -8.51 -6.22 -20.12
N TYR A 163 -8.85 -6.58 -18.88
CA TYR A 163 -8.30 -5.88 -17.72
C TYR A 163 -6.96 -6.55 -17.40
N PRO A 164 -5.82 -5.85 -17.49
CA PRO A 164 -4.59 -6.34 -16.90
C PRO A 164 -4.75 -6.51 -15.39
#